data_AF-A0A3E2HL55-F1
#
_entry.id   AF-A0A3E2HL55-F1
#
_cell.length_a   1.000
_cell.length_b   1.000
_cell.length_c   1.000
_cell.angle_alpha   90.00
_cell.angle_beta   90.00
_cell.angle_gamma   90.00
#
_symmetry.space_group_name_H-M   'P 1'
#
loop_
_entity.id
_entity.type
_entity.pdbx_description
1 polymer ?
#
loop_
_entity_poly.entity_id
_entity_poly.type
_entity_poly.pdbx_seq_one_letter_code
_entity_poly.pdbx_strand_id
1 'polypeptide(L)'
;MSTQINVTNEYRGLQPPLGVQIPSPDELVKLCTAEDPRGYNMGLAYPPENPVFWIKYGHSVIWNEIPAQVMARHELQRLGSPVRVPGIFYACEMGKVGFSYNFEVNYKSYIVMEYIPGKTAAELLNGIEDPDRREFVYRQIASALSELHRIPVPLDSRPAAIDGGYIRHCLFDEQEAPRH
;
A
#
# COMPACT_ATOMS: atom_id res chain seq x y z
N MET A 1 -21.49 13.27 20.03
CA MET A 1 -21.89 11.85 19.83
C MET A 1 -20.69 11.11 19.29
N SER A 2 -20.16 10.09 19.98
CA SER A 2 -18.99 9.36 19.45
C SER A 2 -19.45 8.51 18.28
N THR A 3 -18.96 8.80 17.08
CA THR A 3 -19.15 7.94 15.92
C THR A 3 -18.57 6.58 16.28
N GLN A 4 -19.42 5.57 16.42
CA GLN A 4 -18.97 4.21 16.70
C GLN A 4 -18.25 3.71 15.44
N ILE A 5 -16.92 3.71 15.49
CA ILE A 5 -16.06 3.18 14.44
C ILE A 5 -16.13 1.66 14.54
N ASN A 6 -16.50 1.00 13.44
CA ASN A 6 -16.49 -0.45 13.37
C ASN A 6 -15.42 -0.90 12.37
N VAL A 7 -14.49 -1.72 12.84
CA VAL A 7 -13.50 -2.36 11.98
C VAL A 7 -14.19 -3.51 11.27
N THR A 8 -14.34 -3.41 9.95
CA THR A 8 -15.01 -4.42 9.12
C THR A 8 -14.04 -5.51 8.68
N ASN A 9 -12.78 -5.13 8.46
CA ASN A 9 -11.69 -6.04 8.12
C ASN A 9 -10.42 -5.64 8.89
N GLU A 10 -9.66 -6.64 9.33
CA GLU A 10 -8.40 -6.42 10.04
C GLU A 10 -7.33 -7.38 9.52
N TYR A 11 -6.10 -6.88 9.38
CA TYR A 11 -4.92 -7.67 9.10
C TYR A 11 -3.80 -7.29 10.07
N ARG A 12 -3.16 -8.30 10.65
CA ARG A 12 -2.00 -8.15 11.53
C ARG A 12 -0.82 -8.84 10.88
N GLY A 13 0.20 -8.05 10.56
CA GLY A 13 1.38 -8.51 9.82
C GLY A 13 2.59 -8.67 10.73
N LEU A 14 3.67 -8.00 10.36
CA LEU A 14 4.93 -8.05 11.11
C LEU A 14 4.79 -7.43 12.50
N GLN A 15 5.69 -7.83 13.41
CA GLN A 15 5.88 -7.13 14.68
C GLN A 15 6.56 -5.79 14.42
N PRO A 16 6.14 -4.71 15.10
CA PRO A 16 6.81 -3.42 15.00
C PRO A 16 8.21 -3.50 15.62
N PRO A 17 9.12 -2.57 15.29
CA PRO A 17 10.39 -2.45 15.98
C PRO A 17 10.22 -2.33 17.51
N LEU A 18 11.22 -2.77 18.27
CA LEU A 18 11.17 -2.76 19.73
C LEU A 18 10.88 -1.34 20.27
N GLY A 19 9.89 -1.24 21.16
CA GLY A 19 9.49 0.04 21.75
C GLY A 19 8.60 0.92 20.87
N VAL A 20 8.26 0.47 19.66
CA VAL A 20 7.34 1.19 18.77
C VAL A 20 5.93 0.60 18.89
N GLN A 21 4.95 1.46 19.10
CA GLN A 21 3.54 1.09 19.12
C GLN A 21 2.89 1.39 17.76
N ILE A 22 2.18 0.39 17.23
CA ILE A 22 1.36 0.56 16.02
C ILE A 22 0.11 1.37 16.43
N PRO A 23 -0.26 2.44 15.69
CA PRO A 23 -1.50 3.17 15.95
C PRO A 23 -2.73 2.25 15.90
N SER A 24 -3.59 2.38 16.90
CA SER A 24 -4.90 1.73 16.96
C SER A 24 -5.87 2.28 15.92
N PRO A 25 -6.98 1.58 15.61
CA PRO A 25 -8.03 2.10 14.75
C PRO A 25 -8.50 3.52 15.07
N ASP A 26 -8.77 3.80 16.34
CA ASP A 26 -9.24 5.13 16.77
C ASP A 26 -8.17 6.22 16.58
N GLU A 27 -6.89 5.87 16.74
CA GLU A 27 -5.78 6.78 16.47
C GLU A 27 -5.62 7.04 14.97
N LEU A 28 -5.74 6.00 14.13
CA LEU A 28 -5.66 6.14 12.67
C LEU A 28 -6.71 7.11 12.12
N VAL A 29 -7.95 7.07 12.63
CA VAL A 29 -9.00 8.02 12.23
C VAL A 29 -8.64 9.46 12.60
N LYS A 30 -8.04 9.67 13.78
CA LYS A 30 -7.63 10.99 14.26
C LYS A 30 -6.39 11.52 13.55
N LEU A 31 -5.46 10.65 13.16
CA LEU A 31 -4.21 11.01 12.49
C LEU A 31 -4.42 11.31 11.00
N CYS A 32 -5.27 10.52 10.34
CA CYS A 32 -5.40 10.50 8.88
C CYS A 32 -6.63 11.30 8.41
N THR A 33 -6.66 12.60 8.72
CA THR A 33 -7.79 13.48 8.42
C THR A 33 -7.72 14.15 7.06
N ALA A 34 -6.56 14.15 6.39
CA ALA A 34 -6.44 14.78 5.08
C ALA A 34 -7.21 13.99 4.02
N GLU A 35 -7.71 14.68 3.01
CA GLU A 35 -8.41 14.09 1.87
C GLU A 35 -7.87 14.71 0.59
N ASP A 36 -7.62 13.89 -0.44
CA ASP A 36 -7.33 14.41 -1.77
C ASP A 36 -8.66 14.88 -2.39
N PRO A 37 -8.72 16.08 -3.00
CA PRO A 37 -9.94 16.59 -3.63
C PRO A 37 -10.55 15.68 -4.70
N ARG A 38 -9.76 14.77 -5.28
CA ARG A 38 -10.19 13.79 -6.28
C ARG A 38 -10.48 12.41 -5.69
N GLY A 39 -10.43 12.27 -4.36
CA GLY A 39 -10.69 11.02 -3.65
C GLY A 39 -9.54 10.01 -3.71
N TYR A 40 -8.34 10.44 -4.11
CA TYR A 40 -7.16 9.57 -4.13
C TYR A 40 -6.67 9.21 -2.73
N ASN A 41 -5.93 8.10 -2.68
CA ASN A 41 -5.28 7.64 -1.47
C ASN A 41 -4.24 8.66 -0.98
N MET A 42 -4.25 8.88 0.32
CA MET A 42 -3.31 9.72 1.04
C MET A 42 -2.24 8.87 1.72
N GLY A 43 -1.16 9.54 2.12
CA GLY A 43 -0.06 8.95 2.86
C GLY A 43 0.40 9.85 3.99
N LEU A 44 0.80 9.25 5.11
CA LEU A 44 1.33 9.96 6.28
C LEU A 44 2.55 9.23 6.83
N ALA A 45 3.68 9.93 6.93
CA ALA A 45 4.84 9.47 7.67
C ALA A 45 4.60 9.65 9.18
N TYR A 46 4.80 8.61 9.99
CA TYR A 46 4.49 8.64 11.41
C TYR A 46 5.53 7.87 12.26
N PRO A 47 5.92 8.39 13.44
CA PRO A 47 5.67 9.76 13.91
C PRO A 47 6.36 10.80 13.01
N PRO A 48 5.91 12.07 12.98
CA PRO A 48 6.36 13.05 11.99
C PRO A 48 7.85 13.41 12.09
N GLU A 49 8.44 13.41 13.29
CA GLU A 49 9.85 13.79 13.49
C GLU A 49 10.82 12.65 13.16
N ASN A 50 10.45 11.41 13.50
CA ASN A 50 11.27 10.22 13.27
C ASN A 50 10.39 9.10 12.72
N PRO A 51 9.99 9.16 11.44
CA PRO A 51 9.02 8.22 10.90
C PRO A 51 9.55 6.79 10.90
N VAL A 52 8.76 5.90 11.47
CA VAL A 52 8.97 4.44 11.42
C VAL A 52 7.86 3.76 10.62
N PHE A 53 6.74 4.44 10.47
CA PHE A 53 5.60 4.01 9.68
C PHE A 53 5.32 4.96 8.52
N TRP A 54 4.90 4.38 7.41
CA TRP A 54 4.12 5.04 6.39
C TRP A 54 2.68 4.52 6.50
N ILE A 55 1.73 5.41 6.72
CA ILE A 55 0.31 5.10 6.82
C ILE A 55 -0.33 5.49 5.50
N LYS A 56 -0.67 4.52 4.66
CA LYS A 56 -1.47 4.72 3.45
C LYS A 56 -2.95 4.61 3.82
N TYR A 57 -3.78 5.54 3.38
CA TYR A 57 -5.20 5.53 3.73
C TYR A 57 -6.08 6.19 2.68
N GLY A 58 -7.36 5.81 2.64
CA GLY A 58 -8.33 6.40 1.71
C GLY A 58 -9.44 5.42 1.31
N HIS A 59 -10.37 5.92 0.52
CA HIS A 59 -11.49 5.12 -0.03
C HIS A 59 -11.04 4.22 -1.19
N SER A 60 -10.00 4.62 -1.91
CA SER A 60 -9.43 3.84 -3.02
C SER A 60 -8.28 2.91 -2.61
N VAL A 61 -8.06 2.68 -1.30
CA VAL A 61 -7.11 1.67 -0.83
C VAL A 61 -7.83 0.33 -0.89
N ILE A 62 -7.39 -0.52 -1.84
CA ILE A 62 -8.03 -1.80 -2.10
C ILE A 62 -7.40 -2.87 -1.22
N TRP A 63 -8.21 -3.73 -0.63
CA TRP A 63 -7.73 -4.74 0.32
C TRP A 63 -6.70 -5.71 -0.28
N ASN A 64 -6.77 -5.95 -1.60
CA ASN A 64 -5.83 -6.80 -2.34
C ASN A 64 -4.39 -6.25 -2.39
N GLU A 65 -4.18 -4.98 -2.06
CA GLU A 65 -2.84 -4.43 -1.88
C GLU A 65 -2.07 -5.15 -0.76
N ILE A 66 -2.76 -5.59 0.29
CA ILE A 66 -2.14 -6.24 1.45
C ILE A 66 -1.51 -7.59 1.06
N PRO A 67 -2.26 -8.59 0.55
CA PRO A 67 -1.66 -9.86 0.15
C PRO A 67 -0.64 -9.69 -0.98
N ALA A 68 -0.83 -8.73 -1.90
CA ALA A 68 0.13 -8.45 -2.96
C ALA A 68 1.48 -7.96 -2.41
N GLN A 69 1.47 -7.01 -1.47
CA GLN A 69 2.69 -6.49 -0.86
C GLN A 69 3.37 -7.52 0.05
N VAL A 70 2.59 -8.32 0.80
CA VAL A 70 3.11 -9.42 1.61
C VAL A 70 3.81 -10.46 0.73
N MET A 71 3.17 -10.87 -0.37
CA MET A 71 3.75 -11.80 -1.34
C MET A 71 5.04 -11.24 -1.95
N ALA A 72 5.01 -10.00 -2.44
CA ALA A 72 6.17 -9.37 -3.07
C ALA A 72 7.36 -9.28 -2.11
N ARG A 73 7.13 -8.90 -0.84
CA ARG A 73 8.18 -8.88 0.18
C ARG A 73 8.75 -10.27 0.44
N HIS A 74 7.89 -11.26 0.65
CA HIS A 74 8.31 -12.64 0.92
C HIS A 74 9.18 -13.19 -0.23
N GLU A 75 8.70 -13.07 -1.47
CA GLU A 75 9.38 -13.66 -2.61
C GLU A 75 10.69 -12.95 -2.94
N LEU A 76 10.75 -11.62 -2.86
CA LEU A 76 12.01 -10.89 -3.06
C LEU A 76 13.05 -11.24 -1.99
N GLN A 77 12.63 -11.41 -0.74
CA GLN A 77 13.52 -11.89 0.33
C GLN A 77 14.02 -13.30 0.06
N ARG A 78 13.11 -14.21 -0.33
CA ARG A 78 13.46 -15.60 -0.68
C ARG A 78 14.45 -15.68 -1.85
N LEU A 79 14.35 -14.77 -2.81
CA LEU A 79 15.24 -14.67 -3.97
C LEU A 79 16.58 -13.96 -3.67
N GLY A 80 16.78 -13.47 -2.44
CA GLY A 80 17.96 -12.69 -2.07
C GLY A 80 18.06 -11.37 -2.84
N SER A 81 16.91 -10.79 -3.22
CA SER A 81 16.86 -9.55 -3.98
C SER A 81 17.40 -8.37 -3.16
N PRO A 82 18.14 -7.43 -3.79
CA PRO A 82 18.52 -6.18 -3.13
C PRO A 82 17.34 -5.20 -2.99
N VAL A 83 16.21 -5.46 -3.66
CA VAL A 83 15.03 -4.59 -3.62
C VAL A 83 14.24 -4.86 -2.35
N ARG A 84 13.94 -3.79 -1.62
CA ARG A 84 13.15 -3.85 -0.39
C ARG A 84 11.72 -3.40 -0.65
N VAL A 85 10.79 -4.25 -0.23
CA VAL A 85 9.36 -3.91 -0.16
C VAL A 85 9.00 -3.62 1.29
N PRO A 86 8.30 -2.51 1.61
CA PRO A 86 7.90 -2.19 2.97
C PRO A 86 7.10 -3.33 3.60
N GLY A 87 7.45 -3.71 4.83
CA GLY A 87 6.67 -4.67 5.60
C GLY A 87 5.37 -4.05 6.10
N ILE A 88 4.25 -4.77 5.97
CA ILE A 88 2.98 -4.34 6.58
C ILE A 88 2.96 -4.82 8.03
N PHE A 89 2.71 -3.91 8.96
CA PHE A 89 2.53 -4.22 10.38
C PHE A 89 1.06 -4.43 10.72
N TYR A 90 0.20 -3.59 10.14
CA TYR A 90 -1.22 -3.58 10.42
C TYR A 90 -2.01 -2.99 9.26
N ALA A 91 -3.21 -3.50 9.03
CA ALA A 91 -4.17 -2.84 8.16
C ALA A 91 -5.58 -3.04 8.71
N CYS A 92 -6.45 -2.06 8.49
CA CYS A 92 -7.87 -2.18 8.81
C CYS A 92 -8.74 -1.42 7.82
N GLU A 93 -9.94 -1.92 7.60
CA GLU A 93 -11.02 -1.21 6.95
C GLU A 93 -12.03 -0.79 8.01
N MET A 94 -12.47 0.46 7.95
CA MET A 94 -13.42 1.02 8.90
C MET A 94 -14.66 1.49 8.17
N GLY A 95 -15.84 1.02 8.59
CA GLY A 95 -17.12 1.45 8.06
C GLY A 95 -17.97 2.14 9.13
N LYS A 96 -18.91 3.01 8.70
CA LYS A 96 -20.02 3.46 9.55
C LYS A 96 -21.14 2.41 9.54
N VAL A 97 -21.71 2.12 10.71
CA VAL A 97 -22.89 1.26 10.85
C VAL A 97 -24.09 1.87 10.12
N GLY A 98 -24.78 1.09 9.28
CA GLY A 98 -26.09 1.43 8.73
C GLY A 98 -26.17 1.83 7.25
N PHE A 99 -25.05 1.89 6.52
CA PHE A 99 -25.06 2.15 5.07
C PHE A 99 -24.67 0.88 4.31
N SER A 100 -25.64 0.24 3.65
CA SER A 100 -25.39 -0.88 2.75
C SER A 100 -25.13 -0.38 1.32
N TYR A 101 -24.08 -0.90 0.70
CA TYR A 101 -23.89 -1.10 -0.75
C TYR A 101 -24.81 -0.27 -1.66
N ASN A 102 -24.57 1.05 -1.71
CA ASN A 102 -25.10 1.95 -2.74
C ASN A 102 -24.18 3.16 -2.78
N PHE A 103 -23.00 3.04 -3.41
CA PHE A 103 -22.09 4.12 -3.88
C PHE A 103 -21.86 5.40 -3.03
N GLU A 104 -22.30 5.46 -1.77
CA GLU A 104 -21.98 6.44 -0.73
C GLU A 104 -21.03 5.73 0.24
N VAL A 105 -19.82 5.51 -0.24
CA VAL A 105 -18.75 4.74 0.38
C VAL A 105 -18.30 5.43 1.68
N ASN A 106 -18.92 5.09 2.81
CA ASN A 106 -18.45 5.49 4.15
C ASN A 106 -17.45 4.47 4.73
N TYR A 107 -16.67 3.76 3.89
CA TYR A 107 -15.57 2.92 4.35
C TYR A 107 -14.23 3.55 4.01
N LYS A 108 -13.29 3.56 4.97
CA LYS A 108 -11.93 4.06 4.78
C LYS A 108 -10.96 2.95 5.19
N SER A 109 -10.03 2.65 4.28
CA SER A 109 -9.02 1.63 4.48
C SER A 109 -7.70 2.27 4.88
N TYR A 110 -6.95 1.57 5.73
CA TYR A 110 -5.69 2.01 6.31
C TYR A 110 -4.69 0.87 6.25
N ILE A 111 -3.47 1.16 5.80
CA ILE A 111 -2.34 0.24 5.78
C ILE A 111 -1.16 0.93 6.48
N VAL A 112 -0.77 0.40 7.64
CA VAL A 112 0.40 0.81 8.41
C VAL A 112 1.56 -0.08 8.02
N MET A 113 2.53 0.49 7.32
CA MET A 113 3.69 -0.22 6.78
C MET A 113 4.99 0.47 7.17
N GLU A 114 6.10 -0.23 6.98
CA GLU A 114 7.46 0.26 7.19
C GLU A 114 7.72 1.57 6.43
N TYR A 115 8.20 2.59 7.13
CA TYR A 115 8.73 3.78 6.49
C TYR A 115 10.10 3.47 5.88
N ILE A 116 10.27 3.76 4.59
CA ILE A 116 11.56 3.63 3.91
C ILE A 116 12.18 5.02 3.80
N PRO A 117 13.26 5.33 4.55
CA PRO A 117 13.91 6.62 4.46
C PRO A 117 14.60 6.76 3.11
N GLY A 118 14.42 7.92 2.48
CA GLY A 118 15.04 8.21 1.19
C GLY A 118 14.19 9.16 0.36
N LYS A 119 14.68 9.43 -0.85
CA LYS A 119 13.96 10.19 -1.86
C LYS A 119 13.29 9.23 -2.83
N THR A 120 12.10 9.60 -3.30
CA THR A 120 11.45 8.94 -4.42
C THR A 120 12.26 9.14 -5.70
N ALA A 121 12.04 8.28 -6.70
CA ALA A 121 12.65 8.45 -8.02
C ALA A 121 12.28 9.80 -8.65
N ALA A 122 11.05 10.28 -8.48
CA ALA A 122 10.61 11.57 -8.99
C ALA A 122 11.39 12.73 -8.34
N GLU A 123 11.57 12.73 -7.02
CA GLU A 123 12.37 13.73 -6.32
C GLU A 123 13.85 13.68 -6.70
N LEU A 124 14.39 12.49 -6.96
CA LEU A 124 15.75 12.34 -7.46
C LEU A 124 15.88 12.91 -8.87
N LEU A 125 14.94 12.63 -9.76
CA LEU A 125 14.97 13.12 -11.15
C LEU A 125 14.69 14.62 -11.24
N ASN A 126 14.01 15.20 -10.25
CA ASN A 126 13.70 16.62 -10.25
C ASN A 126 14.99 17.47 -10.18
N GLY A 127 15.21 18.31 -11.19
CA GLY A 127 16.35 19.23 -11.24
C GLY A 127 17.71 18.60 -11.58
N ILE A 128 17.77 17.32 -12.01
CA ILE A 128 19.01 16.73 -12.51
C ILE A 128 19.27 17.18 -13.95
N GLU A 129 20.23 18.08 -14.13
CA GLU A 129 20.73 18.49 -15.44
C GLU A 129 21.68 17.45 -16.06
N ASP A 130 22.50 16.80 -15.22
CA ASP A 130 23.50 15.80 -15.61
C ASP A 130 22.84 14.52 -16.19
N PRO A 131 23.02 14.23 -17.50
CA PRO A 131 22.44 13.06 -18.13
C PRO A 131 22.88 11.74 -17.51
N ASP A 132 24.13 11.62 -17.05
CA ASP A 132 24.69 10.37 -16.53
C ASP A 132 24.06 10.02 -15.17
N ARG A 133 23.83 11.03 -14.32
CA ARG A 133 23.10 10.86 -13.05
C ARG A 133 21.64 10.49 -13.28
N ARG A 134 21.00 11.06 -14.31
CA ARG A 134 19.62 10.74 -14.66
C ARG A 134 19.49 9.29 -15.14
N GLU A 135 20.38 8.89 -16.04
CA GLU A 135 20.49 7.52 -16.53
C GLU A 135 20.77 6.53 -15.40
N PHE A 136 21.62 6.89 -14.44
CA PHE A 136 21.85 6.06 -13.26
C PHE A 136 20.56 5.78 -12.48
N VAL A 137 19.72 6.80 -12.25
CA VAL A 137 18.42 6.62 -11.57
C VAL A 137 17.51 5.69 -12.38
N TYR A 138 17.42 5.86 -13.70
CA TYR A 138 16.61 4.97 -14.54
C TYR A 138 17.10 3.52 -14.49
N ARG A 139 18.41 3.28 -14.48
CA ARG A 139 18.95 1.93 -14.31
C ARG A 139 18.58 1.31 -12.97
N GLN A 140 18.54 2.09 -11.89
CA GLN A 140 18.07 1.57 -10.59
C GLN A 140 16.59 1.18 -10.64
N ILE A 141 15.74 1.98 -11.31
CA ILE A 141 14.32 1.65 -11.51
C ILE A 141 14.17 0.36 -12.33
N ALA A 142 14.90 0.26 -13.46
CA ALA A 142 14.87 -0.93 -14.32
C ALA A 142 15.37 -2.19 -13.59
N SER A 143 16.41 -2.05 -12.77
CA SER A 143 16.89 -3.11 -11.89
C SER A 143 15.81 -3.56 -10.91
N ALA A 144 15.13 -2.61 -10.25
CA ALA A 144 14.07 -2.93 -9.30
C ALA A 144 12.88 -3.67 -9.95
N LEU A 145 12.49 -3.25 -11.16
CA LEU A 145 11.46 -3.93 -11.94
C LEU A 145 11.90 -5.34 -12.38
N SER A 146 13.17 -5.50 -12.78
CA SER A 146 13.72 -6.80 -13.16
C SER A 146 13.69 -7.78 -12.00
N GLU A 147 13.95 -7.31 -10.78
CA GLU A 147 13.86 -8.13 -9.57
C GLU A 147 12.42 -8.56 -9.26
N LEU A 148 11.43 -7.69 -9.46
CA LEU A 148 10.02 -8.05 -9.35
C LEU A 148 9.63 -9.13 -10.38
N HIS A 149 10.15 -9.05 -11.60
CA HIS A 149 9.90 -10.06 -12.64
C HIS A 149 10.56 -11.42 -12.37
N ARG A 150 11.50 -11.51 -11.42
CA ARG A 150 12.08 -12.80 -11.00
C ARG A 150 11.14 -13.61 -10.11
N ILE A 151 10.06 -13.01 -9.58
CA ILE A 151 9.08 -13.71 -8.77
C ILE A 151 8.33 -14.72 -9.66
N PRO A 152 8.36 -16.03 -9.33
CA PRO A 152 7.76 -17.04 -10.18
C PRO A 152 6.23 -16.92 -10.19
N VAL A 153 5.65 -17.00 -11.37
CA VAL A 153 4.19 -17.17 -11.53
C VAL A 153 3.90 -18.68 -11.52
N PRO A 154 2.97 -19.18 -10.68
CA PRO A 154 2.60 -20.59 -10.71
C PRO A 154 2.10 -21.03 -12.10
N LEU A 155 2.46 -22.24 -12.52
CA LEU A 155 2.22 -22.75 -13.89
C LEU A 155 0.74 -22.73 -14.31
N ASP A 156 -0.18 -22.93 -13.37
CA ASP A 156 -1.62 -22.98 -13.62
C ASP A 156 -2.35 -21.70 -13.16
N SER A 157 -1.61 -20.61 -12.89
CA SER A 157 -2.20 -19.33 -12.51
C SER A 157 -2.99 -18.73 -13.66
N ARG A 158 -4.27 -18.45 -13.42
CA ARG A 158 -5.08 -17.57 -14.26
C ARG A 158 -4.86 -16.11 -13.84
N PRO A 159 -5.01 -15.13 -14.75
CA PRO A 159 -5.00 -13.73 -14.38
C PRO A 159 -6.10 -13.45 -13.34
N ALA A 160 -5.68 -13.15 -12.12
CA ALA A 160 -6.52 -12.82 -10.98
C ALA A 160 -5.69 -11.95 -10.01
N ALA A 161 -6.36 -11.34 -9.03
CA ALA A 161 -5.63 -10.82 -7.88
C ALA A 161 -4.94 -11.96 -7.11
N ILE A 162 -3.98 -11.62 -6.24
CA ILE A 162 -3.16 -12.61 -5.51
C ILE A 162 -3.99 -13.56 -4.63
N ASP A 163 -5.15 -13.10 -4.16
CA ASP A 163 -6.11 -13.89 -3.39
C ASP A 163 -7.12 -14.66 -4.27
N GLY A 164 -6.95 -14.63 -5.60
CA GLY A 164 -7.89 -15.18 -6.57
C GLY A 164 -9.10 -14.28 -6.86
N GLY A 165 -9.14 -13.08 -6.26
CA GLY A 165 -10.19 -12.09 -6.48
C GLY A 165 -10.08 -11.37 -7.84
N TYR A 166 -10.97 -10.40 -8.05
CA TYR A 166 -10.93 -9.56 -9.24
C TYR A 166 -9.68 -8.68 -9.25
N ILE A 167 -9.05 -8.57 -10.43
CA ILE A 167 -8.04 -7.53 -10.64
C ILE A 167 -8.79 -6.20 -10.72
N ARG A 168 -8.48 -5.28 -9.81
CA ARG A 168 -9.09 -3.95 -9.80
C ARG A 168 -8.11 -2.89 -10.27
N HIS A 169 -8.52 -2.11 -11.26
CA HIS A 169 -7.73 -1.00 -11.79
C HIS A 169 -8.63 -0.03 -12.55
N CYS A 170 -8.30 1.27 -12.53
CA CYS A 170 -9.01 2.30 -13.32
C CYS A 170 -8.89 2.12 -14.86
N LEU A 171 -8.17 1.09 -15.32
CA LEU A 171 -8.03 0.76 -16.74
C LEU A 171 -9.15 -0.18 -17.22
N PHE A 172 -9.87 -0.83 -16.30
CA PHE A 172 -10.98 -1.73 -16.63
C PHE A 172 -12.32 -1.02 -16.50
N ASP A 173 -13.28 -1.43 -17.32
CA ASP A 173 -14.68 -1.05 -17.15
C ASP A 173 -15.15 -1.47 -15.75
N GLU A 174 -15.95 -0.63 -15.10
CA GLU A 174 -16.40 -0.81 -13.70
C GLU A 174 -15.24 -0.95 -12.68
N GLN A 175 -14.01 -0.62 -13.09
CA GLN A 175 -12.76 -0.82 -12.33
C GLN A 175 -12.42 -2.29 -12.01
N GLU A 176 -13.04 -3.26 -12.68
CA GLU A 176 -12.80 -4.69 -12.46
C GLU A 176 -12.47 -5.41 -13.78
N ALA A 177 -11.43 -6.24 -13.78
CA ALA A 177 -11.10 -7.04 -14.95
C ALA A 177 -12.18 -8.12 -15.22
N PRO A 178 -12.51 -8.41 -16.49
CA PRO A 178 -13.35 -9.55 -16.85
C PRO A 178 -12.74 -10.87 -16.34
N ARG A 179 -13.59 -11.81 -15.91
CA ARG A 179 -13.13 -13.16 -15.56
C ARG A 179 -12.77 -13.97 -16.83
N HIS A 180 -11.72 -14.77 -16.73
CA HIS A 180 -11.30 -15.75 -17.74
C HIS A 180 -11.93 -17.13 -17.52
#